data_AF-A0A1H6BWK9-F1
#
_entry.id   AF-A0A1H6BWK9-F1
#
_cell.length_a   1.000
_cell.length_b   1.000
_cell.length_c   1.000
_cell.angle_alpha   90.00
_cell.angle_beta   90.00
_cell.angle_gamma   90.00
#
_symmetry.space_group_name_H-M   'P 1'
#
loop_
_entity.id
_entity.type
_entity.pdbx_description
1 polymer ?
#
loop_
_entity_poly.entity_id
_entity_poly.type
_entity_poly.pdbx_seq_one_letter_code
_entity_poly.pdbx_strand_id
1 'polypeptide(L)'
;MDRAAFFDDVRENLFSGTLGVEQVDGLSRILDEAERRGMPLNQCVYVLATPFHETARAMQPVIETRRADEKVNPSVDSAIARLESSWKAGKMPWVKTAYWRKDANGLSWLGRGLPQVTHRDNYVRAEKETGVPFTKDPSLMLKIEHAVPVMFLGMIEGWFTGKKLDDYLTATKTDYVNARRIINGVESAEKVAGYARKFEAALKAARYGEKTSTVAPVKPIEPVKPVDVPAAPVARASAWSALFTALAALWKGR
;
A
#
# COMPACT_ATOMS: atom_id res chain seq x y z
N MET A 1 -2.19 -22.75 -5.04
CA MET A 1 -1.63 -23.00 -3.69
C MET A 1 -2.72 -23.38 -2.69
N ASP A 2 -2.39 -23.93 -1.51
CA ASP A 2 -3.31 -24.08 -0.37
C ASP A 2 -3.37 -22.77 0.44
N ARG A 3 -4.48 -22.03 0.30
CA ARG A 3 -4.65 -20.72 0.96
C ARG A 3 -4.85 -20.83 2.47
N ALA A 4 -5.48 -21.91 2.95
CA ALA A 4 -5.72 -22.08 4.39
C ALA A 4 -4.38 -22.29 5.11
N ALA A 5 -3.54 -23.20 4.61
CA ALA A 5 -2.20 -23.43 5.15
C ALA A 5 -1.33 -22.16 5.17
N PHE A 6 -1.40 -21.34 4.10
CA PHE A 6 -0.70 -20.06 4.05
C PHE A 6 -1.19 -19.11 5.16
N PHE A 7 -2.50 -18.89 5.26
CA PHE A 7 -3.05 -17.94 6.22
C PHE A 7 -2.84 -18.39 7.68
N ASP A 8 -2.86 -19.69 7.93
CA ASP A 8 -2.56 -20.25 9.25
C ASP A 8 -1.10 -20.00 9.65
N ASP A 9 -0.14 -20.25 8.74
CA ASP A 9 1.28 -20.01 9.04
C ASP A 9 1.57 -18.52 9.27
N VAL A 10 1.14 -17.64 8.36
CA VAL A 10 1.46 -16.20 8.49
C VAL A 10 0.80 -15.59 9.73
N ARG A 11 -0.40 -16.04 10.11
CA ARG A 11 -1.09 -15.57 11.33
C ARG A 11 -0.18 -15.73 12.54
N GLU A 12 0.41 -16.90 12.73
CA GLU A 12 1.29 -17.18 13.85
C GLU A 12 2.65 -16.49 13.69
N ASN A 13 3.29 -16.64 12.54
CA ASN A 13 4.72 -16.32 12.37
C ASN A 13 5.01 -14.85 12.03
N LEU A 14 4.03 -14.15 11.45
CA LEU A 14 4.16 -12.77 10.96
C LEU A 14 3.16 -11.82 11.62
N PHE A 15 1.96 -12.30 11.96
CA PHE A 15 0.89 -11.46 12.47
C PHE A 15 0.58 -11.63 13.97
N SER A 16 1.41 -12.37 14.71
CA SER A 16 1.31 -12.47 16.17
C SER A 16 -0.02 -13.09 16.64
N GLY A 17 -0.48 -14.13 15.94
CA GLY A 17 -1.65 -14.92 16.29
C GLY A 17 -2.99 -14.35 15.83
N THR A 18 -3.04 -13.14 15.25
CA THR A 18 -4.28 -12.51 14.78
C THR A 18 -4.13 -11.96 13.38
N LEU A 19 -5.16 -12.11 12.55
CA LEU A 19 -5.17 -11.60 11.18
C LEU A 19 -6.51 -10.94 10.90
N GLY A 20 -6.48 -9.64 10.61
CA GLY A 20 -7.68 -8.85 10.31
C GLY A 20 -8.17 -9.03 8.88
N VAL A 21 -9.45 -8.71 8.63
CA VAL A 21 -10.10 -8.81 7.31
C VAL A 21 -9.30 -8.06 6.23
N GLU A 22 -8.88 -6.83 6.53
CA GLU A 22 -8.09 -6.01 5.61
C GLU A 22 -6.71 -6.61 5.30
N GLN A 23 -6.09 -7.30 6.27
CA GLN A 23 -4.81 -7.98 6.04
C GLN A 23 -5.00 -9.21 5.15
N VAL A 24 -6.10 -9.95 5.35
CA VAL A 24 -6.49 -11.09 4.50
C VAL A 24 -6.75 -10.61 3.08
N ASP A 25 -7.52 -9.55 2.88
CA ASP A 25 -7.80 -8.98 1.55
C ASP A 25 -6.49 -8.58 0.84
N GLY A 26 -5.62 -7.84 1.54
CA GLY A 26 -4.37 -7.37 0.96
C GLY A 26 -3.41 -8.50 0.57
N LEU A 27 -3.23 -9.49 1.45
CA LEU A 27 -2.45 -10.69 1.15
C LEU A 27 -3.06 -11.47 -0.03
N SER A 28 -4.39 -11.63 -0.05
CA SER A 28 -5.09 -12.36 -1.10
C SER A 28 -4.87 -11.72 -2.46
N ARG A 29 -5.07 -10.40 -2.58
CA ARG A 29 -4.89 -9.67 -3.85
C ARG A 29 -3.47 -9.74 -4.39
N ILE A 30 -2.46 -9.69 -3.50
CA ILE A 30 -1.06 -9.83 -3.91
C ILE A 30 -0.81 -11.25 -4.44
N LEU A 31 -1.28 -12.27 -3.73
CA LEU A 31 -1.10 -13.65 -4.14
C LEU A 31 -1.87 -13.99 -5.43
N ASP A 32 -3.08 -13.46 -5.60
CA ASP A 32 -3.88 -13.64 -6.81
C ASP A 32 -3.17 -13.04 -8.02
N GLU A 33 -2.60 -11.84 -7.89
CA GLU A 33 -1.80 -11.21 -8.94
C GLU A 33 -0.52 -11.98 -9.23
N ALA A 34 0.14 -12.52 -8.20
CA ALA A 34 1.33 -13.36 -8.36
C ALA A 34 1.02 -14.67 -9.10
N GLU A 35 -0.05 -15.37 -8.71
CA GLU A 35 -0.51 -16.60 -9.39
C GLU A 35 -0.95 -16.29 -10.83
N ARG A 36 -1.69 -15.19 -11.06
CA ARG A 36 -2.10 -14.75 -12.41
C ARG A 36 -0.91 -14.52 -13.35
N ARG A 37 0.20 -14.03 -12.81
CA ARG A 37 1.45 -13.81 -13.57
C ARG A 37 2.34 -15.04 -13.69
N GLY A 38 2.03 -16.13 -12.98
CA GLY A 38 2.93 -17.28 -12.86
C GLY A 38 4.27 -16.91 -12.22
N MET A 39 4.23 -15.99 -11.25
CA MET A 39 5.44 -15.42 -10.64
C MET A 39 6.25 -16.51 -9.90
N PRO A 40 7.59 -16.56 -10.06
CA PRO A 40 8.43 -17.47 -9.31
C PRO A 40 8.30 -17.27 -7.79
N LEU A 41 8.42 -18.37 -7.03
CA LEU A 41 8.26 -18.37 -5.56
C LEU A 41 9.07 -17.26 -4.88
N ASN A 42 10.37 -17.15 -5.18
CA ASN A 42 11.26 -16.17 -4.54
C ASN A 42 10.87 -14.72 -4.85
N GLN A 43 10.35 -14.45 -6.05
CA GLN A 43 9.82 -13.13 -6.39
C GLN A 43 8.52 -12.84 -5.63
N CYS A 44 7.58 -13.80 -5.59
CA CYS A 44 6.33 -13.65 -4.84
C CYS A 44 6.59 -13.40 -3.35
N VAL A 45 7.55 -14.11 -2.76
CA VAL A 45 8.00 -13.91 -1.38
C VAL A 45 8.40 -12.45 -1.15
N TYR A 46 9.23 -11.90 -2.04
CA TYR A 46 9.74 -10.54 -1.86
C TYR A 46 8.67 -9.47 -2.07
N VAL A 47 7.75 -9.71 -3.00
CA VAL A 47 6.58 -8.87 -3.26
C VAL A 47 5.60 -8.85 -2.07
N LEU A 48 5.54 -9.91 -1.25
CA LEU A 48 4.77 -9.91 0.02
C LEU A 48 5.52 -9.23 1.17
N ALA A 49 6.83 -9.47 1.27
CA ALA A 49 7.66 -8.92 2.35
C ALA A 49 7.75 -7.39 2.30
N THR A 50 7.73 -6.82 1.09
CA THR A 50 7.81 -5.37 0.86
C THR A 50 6.64 -4.62 1.52
N PRO A 51 5.36 -4.82 1.14
CA PRO A 51 4.23 -4.12 1.76
C PRO A 51 4.09 -4.46 3.24
N PHE A 52 4.46 -5.66 3.67
CA PHE A 52 4.48 -5.98 5.10
C PHE A 52 5.39 -5.01 5.89
N HIS A 53 6.55 -4.68 5.34
CA HIS A 53 7.46 -3.68 5.92
C HIS A 53 6.93 -2.26 5.75
N GLU A 54 6.63 -1.85 4.52
CA GLU A 54 6.31 -0.46 4.16
C GLU A 54 5.00 0.03 4.78
N THR A 55 4.05 -0.86 5.02
CA THR A 55 2.72 -0.52 5.56
C THR A 55 2.60 -0.77 7.06
N ALA A 56 3.71 -1.08 7.73
CA ALA A 56 3.74 -1.51 9.13
C ALA A 56 2.75 -2.66 9.41
N ARG A 57 2.80 -3.72 8.58
CA ARG A 57 1.96 -4.92 8.67
C ARG A 57 0.47 -4.70 8.37
N ALA A 58 0.07 -3.52 7.88
CA ALA A 58 -1.33 -3.29 7.50
C ALA A 58 -1.74 -4.11 6.28
N MET A 59 -0.78 -4.39 5.37
CA MET A 59 -1.01 -5.01 4.06
C MET A 59 -2.02 -4.26 3.20
N GLN A 60 -2.24 -2.98 3.49
CA GLN A 60 -3.13 -2.07 2.79
C GLN A 60 -2.35 -0.83 2.32
N PRO A 61 -2.75 -0.17 1.23
CA PRO A 61 -2.15 1.08 0.79
C PRO A 61 -2.16 2.16 1.88
N VAL A 62 -0.99 2.69 2.22
CA VAL A 62 -0.87 3.77 3.22
C VAL A 62 -0.32 5.04 2.60
N ILE A 63 -0.64 6.17 3.19
CA ILE A 63 0.00 7.46 2.90
C ILE A 63 1.25 7.62 3.78
N GLU A 64 2.27 8.26 3.25
CA GLU A 64 3.49 8.60 3.96
C GLU A 64 3.17 9.34 5.27
N THR A 65 3.96 9.08 6.31
CA THR A 65 3.78 9.58 7.69
C THR A 65 2.58 9.03 8.46
N ARG A 66 1.81 8.08 7.88
CA ARG A 66 0.86 7.30 8.67
C ARG A 66 1.62 6.60 9.81
N ARG A 67 1.12 6.75 11.02
CA ARG A 67 1.64 6.08 12.21
C ARG A 67 0.98 4.71 12.37
N ALA A 68 1.67 3.79 13.03
CA ALA A 68 1.20 2.42 13.19
C ALA A 68 -0.12 2.32 13.98
N ASP A 69 -0.36 3.27 14.90
CA ASP A 69 -1.57 3.36 15.73
C ASP A 69 -2.76 4.05 15.03
N GLU A 70 -2.53 4.69 13.87
CA GLU A 70 -3.59 5.36 13.11
C GLU A 70 -4.42 4.35 12.31
N LYS A 71 -5.70 4.19 12.64
CA LYS A 71 -6.61 3.25 11.94
C LYS A 71 -6.91 3.65 10.50
N VAL A 72 -6.78 4.94 10.18
CA VAL A 72 -7.05 5.50 8.84
C VAL A 72 -5.86 6.32 8.38
N ASN A 73 -5.71 6.46 7.06
CA ASN A 73 -4.71 7.34 6.49
C ASN A 73 -5.00 8.81 6.91
N PRO A 74 -3.98 9.57 7.36
CA PRO A 74 -4.15 11.01 7.57
C PRO A 74 -4.48 11.72 6.25
N SER A 75 -5.03 12.93 6.35
CA SER A 75 -5.19 13.78 5.17
C SER A 75 -3.84 14.11 4.53
N VAL A 76 -3.84 14.43 3.24
CA VAL A 76 -2.63 14.88 2.52
C VAL A 76 -1.99 16.07 3.24
N ASP A 77 -2.79 17.03 3.72
CA ASP A 77 -2.26 18.20 4.43
C ASP A 77 -1.61 17.85 5.76
N SER A 78 -2.18 16.89 6.49
CA SER A 78 -1.58 16.38 7.73
C SER A 78 -0.26 15.66 7.46
N ALA A 79 -0.20 14.87 6.39
CA ALA A 79 1.04 14.19 5.98
C ALA A 79 2.13 15.20 5.57
N ILE A 80 1.76 16.22 4.77
CA ILE A 80 2.64 17.32 4.39
C ILE A 80 3.17 18.05 5.62
N ALA A 81 2.31 18.39 6.58
CA ALA A 81 2.72 19.11 7.79
C ALA A 81 3.74 18.30 8.62
N ARG A 82 3.59 16.97 8.68
CA ARG A 82 4.55 16.07 9.36
C ARG A 82 5.89 16.01 8.64
N LEU A 83 5.90 15.94 7.31
CA LEU A 83 7.12 15.97 6.49
C LEU A 83 7.83 17.32 6.61
N GLU A 84 7.09 18.43 6.50
CA GLU A 84 7.63 19.79 6.68
C GLU A 84 8.28 19.97 8.05
N SER A 85 7.61 19.52 9.12
CA SER A 85 8.16 19.58 10.48
C SER A 85 9.46 18.78 10.60
N SER A 86 9.50 17.57 10.02
CA SER A 86 10.69 16.70 10.06
C SER A 86 11.86 17.29 9.26
N TRP A 87 11.58 17.87 8.09
CA TRP A 87 12.59 18.50 7.25
C TRP A 87 13.16 19.78 7.89
N LYS A 88 12.31 20.65 8.43
CA LYS A 88 12.72 21.86 9.18
C LYS A 88 13.57 21.52 10.41
N ALA A 89 13.30 20.38 11.05
CA ALA A 89 14.08 19.86 12.16
C ALA A 89 15.40 19.18 11.73
N GLY A 90 15.76 19.17 10.44
CA GLY A 90 17.00 18.59 9.94
C GLY A 90 17.04 17.07 9.93
N LYS A 91 15.90 16.38 10.08
CA LYS A 91 15.83 14.92 10.21
C LYS A 91 15.89 14.16 8.87
N MET A 92 15.98 14.88 7.76
CA MET A 92 15.97 14.31 6.40
C MET A 92 17.13 14.87 5.55
N PRO A 93 18.41 14.71 5.98
CA PRO A 93 19.56 15.31 5.30
C PRO A 93 19.78 14.82 3.86
N TRP A 94 19.20 13.68 3.49
CA TRP A 94 19.26 13.12 2.13
C TRP A 94 18.24 13.75 1.17
N VAL A 95 17.23 14.46 1.66
CA VAL A 95 16.21 15.10 0.82
C VAL A 95 16.71 16.45 0.33
N LYS A 96 16.91 16.53 -0.99
CA LYS A 96 17.30 17.77 -1.67
C LYS A 96 16.10 18.61 -2.13
N THR A 97 14.99 17.96 -2.46
CA THR A 97 13.78 18.61 -2.96
C THR A 97 12.56 18.06 -2.24
N ALA A 98 11.72 18.96 -1.73
CA ALA A 98 10.50 18.63 -0.97
C ALA A 98 9.37 18.14 -1.89
N TYR A 99 9.47 16.89 -2.37
CA TYR A 99 8.52 16.26 -3.30
C TYR A 99 7.07 16.18 -2.79
N TRP A 100 6.87 16.32 -1.47
CA TRP A 100 5.56 16.29 -0.83
C TRP A 100 4.80 17.61 -0.92
N ARG A 101 5.47 18.73 -1.23
CA ARG A 101 4.77 20.01 -1.35
C ARG A 101 3.78 19.97 -2.51
N LYS A 102 2.65 20.66 -2.33
CA LYS A 102 1.67 20.83 -3.40
C LYS A 102 2.30 21.64 -4.53
N ASP A 103 2.13 21.18 -5.76
CA ASP A 103 2.50 21.92 -6.96
C ASP A 103 1.47 23.00 -7.31
N ALA A 104 1.63 23.65 -8.46
CA ALA A 104 0.74 24.71 -8.92
C ALA A 104 -0.72 24.25 -9.13
N ASN A 105 -0.96 22.94 -9.29
CA ASN A 105 -2.29 22.35 -9.41
C ASN A 105 -2.85 21.85 -8.07
N GLY A 106 -2.14 22.10 -6.96
CA GLY A 106 -2.52 21.63 -5.64
C GLY A 106 -2.21 20.14 -5.39
N LEU A 107 -1.48 19.47 -6.29
CA LEU A 107 -1.17 18.04 -6.21
C LEU A 107 0.15 17.79 -5.49
N SER A 108 0.22 16.73 -4.70
CA SER A 108 1.39 16.35 -3.92
C SER A 108 1.88 14.95 -4.29
N TRP A 109 3.19 14.80 -4.47
CA TRP A 109 3.86 13.57 -4.89
C TRP A 109 4.54 12.84 -3.74
N LEU A 110 4.00 13.00 -2.52
CA LEU A 110 4.38 12.23 -1.34
C LEU A 110 4.09 10.72 -1.49
N GLY A 111 4.68 9.92 -0.61
CA GLY A 111 4.58 8.46 -0.62
C GLY A 111 3.14 7.96 -0.49
N ARG A 112 2.69 7.10 -1.41
CA ARG A 112 1.41 6.39 -1.30
C ARG A 112 1.52 4.94 -1.74
N GLY A 113 0.57 4.13 -1.30
CA GLY A 113 0.44 2.77 -1.80
C GLY A 113 1.24 1.75 -1.01
N LEU A 114 1.20 0.52 -1.52
CA LEU A 114 1.92 -0.62 -0.97
C LEU A 114 3.46 -0.45 -0.99
N PRO A 115 4.08 0.09 -2.07
CA PRO A 115 5.52 0.28 -2.12
C PRO A 115 5.97 1.71 -1.74
N GLN A 116 5.07 2.55 -1.20
CA GLN A 116 5.34 3.98 -0.91
C GLN A 116 5.88 4.76 -2.12
N VAL A 117 5.12 4.79 -3.22
CA VAL A 117 5.47 5.53 -4.45
C VAL A 117 5.58 7.02 -4.17
N THR A 118 6.77 7.59 -4.41
CA THR A 118 7.07 9.03 -4.28
C THR A 118 7.49 9.61 -5.63
N HIS A 119 7.58 10.95 -5.72
CA HIS A 119 8.00 11.71 -6.91
C HIS A 119 7.06 11.64 -8.11
N ARG A 120 6.87 12.78 -8.78
CA ARG A 120 5.94 12.92 -9.92
C ARG A 120 6.23 11.93 -11.05
N ASP A 121 7.50 11.67 -11.35
CA ASP A 121 7.89 10.81 -12.48
C ASP A 121 7.39 9.37 -12.31
N ASN A 122 7.36 8.85 -11.07
CA ASN A 122 6.79 7.54 -10.80
C ASN A 122 5.27 7.51 -11.00
N TYR A 123 4.56 8.59 -10.66
CA TYR A 123 3.12 8.71 -10.91
C TYR A 123 2.81 8.83 -12.41
N VAL A 124 3.62 9.59 -13.15
CA VAL A 124 3.52 9.69 -14.62
C VAL A 124 3.74 8.32 -15.27
N ARG A 125 4.77 7.58 -14.83
CA ARG A 125 5.02 6.23 -15.32
C ARG A 125 3.88 5.29 -14.98
N ALA A 126 3.41 5.29 -13.72
CA ALA A 126 2.28 4.46 -13.32
C ALA A 126 1.03 4.76 -14.14
N GLU A 127 0.73 6.03 -14.44
CA GLU A 127 -0.41 6.41 -15.29
C GLU A 127 -0.25 5.87 -16.71
N LYS A 128 0.93 6.06 -17.30
CA LYS A 128 1.23 5.55 -18.65
C LYS A 128 1.04 4.03 -18.77
N GLU A 129 1.54 3.28 -17.78
CA GLU A 129 1.59 1.81 -17.85
C GLU A 129 0.28 1.14 -17.39
N THR A 130 -0.60 1.85 -16.68
CA THR A 130 -1.87 1.30 -16.18
C THR A 130 -3.12 1.95 -16.79
N GLY A 131 -3.00 3.12 -17.41
CA GLY A 131 -4.11 3.95 -17.87
C GLY A 131 -4.90 4.64 -16.75
N VAL A 132 -4.53 4.45 -15.48
CA VAL A 132 -5.18 5.06 -14.32
C VAL A 132 -4.68 6.50 -14.16
N PRO A 133 -5.55 7.52 -13.99
CA PRO A 133 -5.18 8.93 -14.05
C PRO A 133 -4.48 9.45 -12.78
N PHE A 134 -3.39 8.81 -12.37
CA PHE A 134 -2.63 9.12 -11.15
C PHE A 134 -2.03 10.53 -11.14
N THR A 135 -1.81 11.14 -12.29
CA THR A 135 -1.31 12.53 -12.39
C THR A 135 -2.42 13.57 -12.25
N LYS A 136 -3.69 13.15 -12.34
CA LYS A 136 -4.86 13.98 -12.05
C LYS A 136 -5.35 13.75 -10.62
N ASP A 137 -5.31 12.50 -10.15
CA ASP A 137 -5.64 12.12 -8.78
C ASP A 137 -4.61 11.14 -8.21
N PRO A 138 -3.56 11.66 -7.52
CA PRO A 138 -2.56 10.84 -6.85
C PRO A 138 -3.15 9.95 -5.74
N SER A 139 -4.35 10.26 -5.22
CA SER A 139 -4.98 9.48 -4.15
C SER A 139 -5.46 8.11 -4.62
N LEU A 140 -5.60 7.89 -5.94
CA LEU A 140 -5.88 6.58 -6.52
C LEU A 140 -4.81 5.53 -6.15
N MET A 141 -3.57 5.95 -5.84
CA MET A 141 -2.53 5.06 -5.33
C MET A 141 -2.83 4.49 -3.92
N LEU A 142 -3.83 5.02 -3.21
CA LEU A 142 -4.33 4.50 -1.94
C LEU A 142 -5.47 3.48 -2.12
N LYS A 143 -5.82 3.14 -3.37
CA LYS A 143 -6.80 2.11 -3.71
C LYS A 143 -6.06 0.81 -4.02
N ILE A 144 -6.41 -0.29 -3.36
CA ILE A 144 -5.62 -1.53 -3.44
C ILE A 144 -5.66 -2.14 -4.83
N GLU A 145 -6.78 -1.99 -5.54
CA GLU A 145 -6.98 -2.39 -6.93
C GLU A 145 -6.02 -1.67 -7.91
N HIS A 146 -5.48 -0.52 -7.52
CA HIS A 146 -4.50 0.24 -8.30
C HIS A 146 -3.07 0.06 -7.76
N ALA A 147 -2.90 -0.02 -6.44
CA ALA A 147 -1.60 -0.15 -5.79
C ALA A 147 -0.93 -1.51 -6.08
N VAL A 148 -1.70 -2.61 -6.15
CA VAL A 148 -1.16 -3.94 -6.45
C VAL A 148 -0.54 -3.99 -7.85
N PRO A 149 -1.24 -3.65 -8.95
CA PRO A 149 -0.63 -3.62 -10.28
C PRO A 149 0.63 -2.73 -10.37
N VAL A 150 0.60 -1.54 -9.76
CA VAL A 150 1.75 -0.61 -9.76
C VAL A 150 2.94 -1.19 -9.01
N MET A 151 2.73 -1.85 -7.86
CA MET A 151 3.81 -2.51 -7.12
C MET A 151 4.45 -3.61 -7.97
N PHE A 152 3.64 -4.48 -8.57
CA PHE A 152 4.15 -5.57 -9.41
C PHE A 152 4.96 -5.05 -10.59
N LEU A 153 4.37 -4.18 -11.41
CA LEU A 153 5.05 -3.62 -12.58
C LEU A 153 6.31 -2.84 -12.16
N GLY A 154 6.21 -2.03 -11.11
CA GLY A 154 7.33 -1.26 -10.59
C GLY A 154 8.51 -2.10 -10.12
N MET A 155 8.26 -3.25 -9.49
CA MET A 155 9.30 -4.17 -9.04
C MET A 155 9.86 -5.03 -10.19
N ILE A 156 9.03 -5.42 -11.15
CA ILE A 156 9.45 -6.21 -12.33
C ILE A 156 10.33 -5.39 -13.26
N GLU A 157 10.00 -4.12 -13.48
CA GLU A 157 10.66 -3.26 -14.46
C GLU A 157 11.59 -2.21 -13.83
N GLY A 158 11.69 -2.19 -12.50
CA GLY A 158 12.61 -1.32 -11.74
C GLY A 158 12.26 0.17 -11.81
N TRP A 159 10.99 0.53 -11.60
CA TRP A 159 10.54 1.92 -11.71
C TRP A 159 11.11 2.82 -10.62
N PHE A 160 11.24 2.31 -9.40
CA PHE A 160 11.49 3.14 -8.22
C PHE A 160 12.96 3.56 -8.09
N THR A 161 13.89 2.65 -8.39
CA THR A 161 15.34 2.88 -8.21
C THR A 161 16.18 2.49 -9.42
N GLY A 162 15.55 1.97 -10.48
CA GLY A 162 16.23 1.34 -11.62
C GLY A 162 16.66 -0.11 -11.37
N LYS A 163 16.41 -0.68 -10.17
CA LYS A 163 16.69 -2.08 -9.86
C LYS A 163 15.41 -2.92 -9.92
N LYS A 164 15.50 -4.12 -10.46
CA LYS A 164 14.36 -5.02 -10.70
C LYS A 164 14.47 -6.35 -9.95
N LEU A 165 13.36 -7.08 -9.86
CA LEU A 165 13.31 -8.42 -9.25
C LEU A 165 14.40 -9.34 -9.81
N ASP A 166 14.52 -9.42 -11.14
CA ASP A 166 15.49 -10.32 -11.81
C ASP A 166 16.97 -9.96 -11.55
N ASP A 167 17.28 -8.78 -11.02
CA ASP A 167 18.66 -8.45 -10.62
C ASP A 167 19.10 -9.27 -9.38
N TYR A 168 18.15 -9.73 -8.56
CA TYR A 168 18.40 -10.36 -7.26
C TYR A 168 17.72 -11.73 -7.08
N LEU A 169 16.61 -11.96 -7.78
CA LEU A 169 15.71 -13.08 -7.58
C LEU A 169 15.44 -13.75 -8.93
N THR A 170 16.19 -14.80 -9.24
CA THR A 170 16.08 -15.57 -10.49
C THR A 170 15.82 -17.05 -10.18
N ALA A 171 15.75 -17.91 -11.19
CA ALA A 171 15.60 -19.35 -11.00
C ALA A 171 16.74 -19.99 -10.17
N THR A 172 17.93 -19.40 -10.19
CA THR A 172 19.14 -19.94 -9.52
C THR A 172 19.69 -19.02 -8.43
N LYS A 173 19.09 -17.85 -8.22
CA LYS A 173 19.55 -16.84 -7.28
C LYS A 173 18.40 -16.36 -6.39
N THR A 174 18.62 -16.35 -5.09
CA THR A 174 17.71 -15.75 -4.12
C THR A 174 18.51 -14.86 -3.17
N ASP A 175 18.49 -13.55 -3.42
CA ASP A 175 19.17 -12.54 -2.61
C ASP A 175 18.17 -11.52 -2.04
N TYR A 176 17.45 -11.93 -1.00
CA TYR A 176 16.45 -11.07 -0.35
C TYR A 176 17.02 -9.82 0.31
N VAL A 177 18.30 -9.85 0.71
CA VAL A 177 18.95 -8.71 1.36
C VAL A 177 19.18 -7.61 0.34
N ASN A 178 19.83 -7.91 -0.79
CA ASN A 178 20.08 -6.89 -1.81
C ASN A 178 18.84 -6.54 -2.63
N ALA A 179 17.80 -7.39 -2.64
CA ALA A 179 16.51 -7.04 -3.24
C ALA A 179 15.87 -5.78 -2.63
N ARG A 180 16.29 -5.34 -1.42
CA ARG A 180 15.88 -4.04 -0.85
C ARG A 180 16.10 -2.86 -1.79
N ARG A 181 17.14 -2.98 -2.64
CA ARG A 181 17.51 -2.02 -3.65
C ARG A 181 16.43 -1.75 -4.70
N ILE A 182 15.44 -2.63 -4.85
CA ILE A 182 14.31 -2.45 -5.77
C ILE A 182 13.41 -1.29 -5.33
N ILE A 183 13.23 -1.12 -4.02
CA ILE A 183 12.28 -0.17 -3.44
C ILE A 183 13.01 1.05 -2.84
N ASN A 184 14.12 0.82 -2.14
CA ASN A 184 14.90 1.86 -1.47
C ASN A 184 16.39 1.49 -1.49
N GLY A 185 17.25 2.06 -0.64
CA GLY A 185 18.65 1.66 -0.48
C GLY A 185 18.81 0.29 0.20
N VAL A 186 19.73 0.16 1.15
CA VAL A 186 19.92 -1.06 1.96
C VAL A 186 19.44 -0.89 3.40
N GLU A 187 18.80 0.24 3.71
CA GLU A 187 18.19 0.45 5.01
C GLU A 187 17.14 -0.63 5.28
N SER A 188 17.21 -1.22 6.49
CA SER A 188 16.34 -2.32 6.93
C SER A 188 16.42 -3.58 6.05
N ALA A 189 17.43 -3.74 5.18
CA ALA A 189 17.53 -4.87 4.26
C ALA A 189 17.42 -6.24 4.96
N GLU A 190 18.18 -6.43 6.05
CA GLU A 190 18.13 -7.69 6.82
C GLU A 190 16.77 -7.93 7.49
N LYS A 191 16.10 -6.86 7.93
CA LYS A 191 14.76 -6.95 8.53
C LYS A 191 13.74 -7.39 7.49
N VAL A 192 13.76 -6.81 6.30
CA VAL A 192 12.89 -7.20 5.18
C VAL A 192 13.21 -8.62 4.71
N ALA A 193 14.50 -8.99 4.62
CA ALA A 193 14.90 -10.35 4.31
C ALA A 193 14.43 -11.37 5.37
N GLY A 194 14.41 -10.97 6.65
CA GLY A 194 13.81 -11.76 7.74
C GLY A 194 12.32 -12.03 7.50
N TYR A 195 11.55 -11.03 7.08
CA TYR A 195 10.15 -11.22 6.70
C TYR A 195 9.99 -12.10 5.47
N ALA A 196 10.83 -11.89 4.44
CA ALA A 196 10.85 -12.70 3.23
C ALA A 196 11.05 -14.20 3.55
N ARG A 197 12.02 -14.55 4.40
CA ARG A 197 12.24 -15.95 4.79
C ARG A 197 11.03 -16.58 5.49
N LYS A 198 10.28 -15.81 6.28
CA LYS A 198 9.03 -16.29 6.91
C LYS A 198 7.92 -16.50 5.87
N PHE A 199 7.73 -15.55 4.95
CA PHE A 199 6.79 -15.72 3.84
C PHE A 199 7.17 -16.89 2.93
N GLU A 200 8.46 -17.14 2.71
CA GLU A 200 8.94 -18.28 1.93
C GLU A 200 8.54 -19.61 2.59
N ALA A 201 8.71 -19.72 3.91
CA ALA A 201 8.27 -20.90 4.65
C ALA A 201 6.75 -21.12 4.50
N ALA A 202 5.95 -20.06 4.70
CA ALA A 202 4.50 -20.12 4.55
C ALA A 202 4.06 -20.52 3.12
N LEU A 203 4.68 -19.94 2.09
CA LEU A 203 4.37 -20.26 0.70
C LEU A 203 4.77 -21.68 0.30
N LYS A 204 5.89 -22.19 0.82
CA LYS A 204 6.31 -23.58 0.64
C LYS A 204 5.34 -24.55 1.32
N ALA A 205 4.97 -24.28 2.57
CA ALA A 205 3.96 -25.07 3.27
C ALA A 205 2.61 -25.09 2.54
N ALA A 206 2.26 -23.96 1.92
CA ALA A 206 1.08 -23.80 1.07
C ALA A 206 1.25 -24.32 -0.37
N ARG A 207 2.39 -24.94 -0.72
CA ARG A 207 2.64 -25.52 -2.05
C ARG A 207 2.44 -24.51 -3.19
N TYR A 208 2.91 -23.27 -2.99
CA TYR A 208 2.85 -22.23 -4.02
C TYR A 208 3.63 -22.63 -5.27
N GLY A 209 3.04 -22.39 -6.45
CA GLY A 209 3.64 -22.72 -7.75
C GLY A 209 3.53 -24.20 -8.15
N GLU A 210 3.09 -25.09 -7.26
CA GLU A 210 2.73 -26.45 -7.65
C GLU A 210 1.42 -26.42 -8.44
N LYS A 211 1.40 -27.04 -9.62
CA LYS A 211 0.16 -27.27 -10.36
C LYS A 211 -0.67 -28.28 -9.57
N THR A 212 -1.59 -27.80 -8.74
CA THR A 212 -2.67 -28.64 -8.22
C THR A 212 -3.50 -29.10 -9.40
N SER A 213 -3.28 -30.35 -9.84
CA SER A 213 -4.26 -31.03 -10.67
C SER A 213 -5.54 -31.16 -9.82
N THR A 214 -6.67 -30.80 -10.43
CA THR A 214 -8.06 -30.87 -9.93
C THR A 214 -8.53 -29.81 -8.93
N VAL A 215 -8.96 -28.65 -9.44
CA VAL A 215 -10.31 -28.11 -9.15
C VAL A 215 -10.87 -27.61 -10.48
N ALA A 216 -12.12 -27.97 -10.80
CA ALA A 216 -12.84 -27.50 -11.98
C ALA A 216 -12.83 -25.96 -12.07
N PRO A 217 -12.87 -25.36 -13.27
CA PRO A 217 -12.80 -23.92 -13.41
C PRO A 217 -13.97 -23.26 -12.66
N VAL A 218 -13.64 -22.41 -11.69
CA VAL A 218 -14.58 -21.41 -11.21
C VAL A 218 -14.87 -20.52 -12.41
N LYS A 219 -16.14 -20.44 -12.82
CA LYS A 219 -16.57 -19.54 -13.90
C LYS A 219 -16.01 -18.13 -13.63
N PRO A 220 -15.59 -17.39 -14.67
CA PRO A 220 -15.18 -16.00 -14.51
C PRO A 220 -16.24 -15.25 -13.70
N ILE A 221 -15.81 -14.56 -12.65
CA ILE A 221 -16.68 -13.58 -11.99
C ILE A 221 -16.93 -12.52 -13.05
N GLU A 222 -18.14 -12.50 -13.61
CA GLU A 222 -18.58 -11.39 -14.45
C GLU A 222 -18.36 -10.08 -13.67
N PRO A 223 -17.92 -9.00 -14.32
CA PRO A 223 -17.84 -7.71 -13.65
C PRO A 223 -19.19 -7.43 -13.01
N VAL A 224 -19.19 -7.29 -11.68
CA VAL A 224 -20.39 -6.93 -10.93
C VAL A 224 -20.86 -5.60 -11.52
N LYS A 225 -21.96 -5.64 -12.29
CA LYS A 225 -22.65 -4.43 -12.70
C LYS A 225 -22.91 -3.62 -11.42
N PRO A 226 -22.76 -2.28 -11.44
CA PRO A 226 -23.07 -1.46 -10.29
C PRO A 226 -24.46 -1.87 -9.78
N VAL A 227 -24.52 -2.42 -8.57
CA VAL A 227 -25.79 -2.59 -7.89
C VAL A 227 -26.26 -1.17 -7.64
N ASP A 228 -27.44 -0.82 -8.14
CA ASP A 228 -28.12 0.41 -7.76
C ASP A 228 -28.22 0.43 -6.24
N VAL A 229 -27.32 1.17 -5.60
CA VAL A 229 -27.40 1.44 -4.18
C VAL A 229 -28.66 2.27 -4.02
N PRO A 230 -29.68 1.81 -3.27
CA PRO A 230 -30.82 2.65 -2.96
C PRO A 230 -30.26 3.91 -2.29
N ALA A 231 -30.62 5.08 -2.80
CA ALA A 231 -30.18 6.35 -2.25
C ALA A 231 -30.34 6.31 -0.72
N ALA A 232 -29.24 6.58 -0.01
CA ALA A 232 -29.26 6.65 1.44
C ALA A 232 -30.42 7.56 1.89
N PRO A 233 -31.23 7.18 2.87
CA PRO A 233 -32.33 8.01 3.33
C PRO A 233 -31.76 9.36 3.76
N VAL A 234 -32.27 10.43 3.14
CA VAL A 234 -31.98 11.81 3.50
C VAL A 234 -32.27 11.95 4.99
N ALA A 235 -31.23 12.24 5.77
CA ALA A 235 -31.38 12.53 7.19
C ALA A 235 -32.34 13.71 7.35
N ARG A 236 -33.52 13.46 7.92
CA ARG A 236 -34.42 14.51 8.38
C ARG A 236 -33.78 15.21 9.56
N ALA A 237 -33.68 16.53 9.49
CA ALA A 237 -33.28 17.38 10.59
C ALA A 237 -34.18 17.12 11.80
N SER A 238 -33.60 16.65 12.91
CA SER A 238 -34.26 16.67 14.21
C SER A 238 -33.80 17.91 14.96
N ALA A 239 -34.77 18.76 15.30
CA ALA A 239 -34.65 19.80 16.30
C ALA A 239 -34.17 19.22 17.65
N TRP A 240 -33.74 20.12 18.54
CA TRP A 240 -33.30 19.91 19.93
C TRP A 240 -31.79 19.67 20.11
N SER A 241 -31.01 20.76 20.19
CA SER A 241 -30.52 21.24 21.50
C SER A 241 -30.09 22.70 21.39
N ALA A 242 -30.80 23.56 22.10
CA ALA A 242 -30.33 24.88 22.49
C ALA A 242 -29.18 24.73 23.49
N LEU A 243 -28.07 25.43 23.26
CA LEU A 243 -27.42 26.32 24.23
C LEU A 243 -26.14 26.84 23.59
N PHE A 244 -26.02 28.16 23.52
CA PHE A 244 -24.82 29.01 23.67
C PHE A 244 -25.04 30.29 22.86
N THR A 245 -25.83 31.20 23.43
CA THR A 245 -25.92 32.58 22.95
C THR A 245 -24.84 33.41 23.61
N ALA A 246 -24.12 34.14 22.77
CA ALA A 246 -23.07 35.08 23.09
C ALA A 246 -23.53 36.24 23.99
N LEU A 247 -22.60 36.77 24.77
CA LEU A 247 -22.68 38.12 25.35
C LEU A 247 -21.32 38.80 25.20
N ALA A 248 -21.18 39.59 24.14
CA ALA A 248 -20.26 40.71 24.08
C ALA A 248 -20.82 41.77 23.13
N ALA A 249 -20.70 43.03 23.57
CA ALA A 249 -21.10 44.27 22.91
C ALA A 249 -22.59 44.65 22.99
N LEU A 250 -22.91 45.56 23.93
CA LEU A 250 -23.29 46.92 23.57
C LEU A 250 -23.33 47.82 24.81
N TRP A 251 -22.21 48.50 25.02
CA TRP A 251 -22.12 49.75 25.76
C TRP A 251 -22.55 50.86 24.81
N LYS A 252 -23.70 51.51 25.07
CA LYS A 252 -24.04 52.89 24.66
C LYS A 252 -25.40 53.31 25.24
N GLY A 253 -25.36 54.30 26.13
CA GLY A 253 -26.33 55.39 26.12
C GLY A 253 -27.51 55.33 27.09
N ARG A 254 -27.35 56.09 28.18
CA ARG A 254 -28.33 56.65 29.12
C ARG A 254 -28.83 55.78 30.25
#